data_AF-A0A8B8ZKI4-F1
#
_entry.id   AF-A0A8B8ZKI4-F1
#
_cell.length_a   1.000
_cell.length_b   1.000
_cell.length_c   1.000
_cell.angle_alpha   90.00
_cell.angle_beta   90.00
_cell.angle_gamma   90.00
#
_symmetry.space_group_name_H-M   'P 1'
#
loop_
_entity.id
_entity.type
_entity.pdbx_description
1 polymer ?
#
loop_
_entity_poly.entity_id
_entity_poly.type
_entity_poly.pdbx_seq_one_letter_code
_entity_poly.pdbx_strand_id
1 'polypeptide(L)'
;MVAAICYAWLLENREKEQGGSGVVAPVVSMKRGRMLKQKQAAWLFFHLGIDASALLFSDEVDLEGLMLARQLSILVIGQDVLKTNSEVGSLCTVLTDNYCEEAYDLLETPNLKKLLLAGILLDTQNLNSAAKFFTNKDAEAVQLLLVGSAPSQRHELFEQLMQDHRESTFLEALRQNYGKPFNEDNYGSGESREQRTSTTKSASISPQEVNIPTTAKQKPTPAPAPAPAPTLAPVKAQEIASRGKNKFFLAKWFGFGSK
;
A
#
# COMPACT_ATOMS: atom_id res chain seq x y z
N MET A 1 -3.67 -3.76 3.33
CA MET A 1 -4.06 -2.35 3.14
C MET A 1 -3.82 -1.53 4.40
N VAL A 2 -4.68 -1.63 5.43
CA VAL A 2 -4.61 -0.85 6.67
C VAL A 2 -3.18 -0.71 7.22
N ALA A 3 -2.49 -1.83 7.46
CA ALA A 3 -1.12 -1.82 7.96
C ALA A 3 -0.12 -1.00 7.12
N ALA A 4 -0.28 -0.92 5.80
CA ALA A 4 0.59 -0.10 4.94
C ALA A 4 0.33 1.40 5.12
N ILE A 5 -0.94 1.80 5.25
CA ILE A 5 -1.34 3.19 5.52
C ILE A 5 -0.85 3.62 6.91
N CYS A 6 -1.10 2.78 7.92
CA CYS A 6 -0.64 3.02 9.29
C CYS A 6 0.89 3.10 9.38
N TYR A 7 1.62 2.19 8.71
CA TYR A 7 3.09 2.19 8.73
C TYR A 7 3.68 3.40 8.00
N ALA A 8 3.14 3.78 6.83
CA ALA A 8 3.60 4.96 6.11
C ALA A 8 3.42 6.23 6.95
N TRP A 9 2.25 6.42 7.55
CA TRP A 9 1.96 7.55 8.45
C TRP A 9 2.87 7.56 9.69
N LEU A 10 3.08 6.39 10.32
CA LEU A 10 3.96 6.26 11.48
C LEU A 10 5.45 6.48 11.17
N LEU A 11 5.92 6.11 9.98
CA LEU A 11 7.25 6.46 9.50
C LEU A 11 7.37 7.96 9.25
N GLU A 12 6.46 8.54 8.47
CA GLU A 12 6.49 9.95 8.08
C GLU A 12 6.52 10.89 9.30
N ASN A 13 5.76 10.57 10.37
CA ASN A 13 5.77 11.37 11.59
C ASN A 13 7.05 11.20 12.42
N ARG A 14 7.64 9.99 12.52
CA ARG A 14 8.96 9.82 13.17
C ARG A 14 10.12 10.40 12.35
N GLU A 15 10.03 10.44 11.02
CA GLU A 15 11.06 11.06 10.18
C GLU A 15 11.03 12.60 10.27
N LYS A 16 9.85 13.21 10.45
CA LYS A 16 9.71 14.66 10.72
C LYS A 16 10.44 15.08 12.01
N GLU A 17 10.39 14.27 13.06
CA GLU A 17 11.14 14.50 14.31
C GLU A 17 12.66 14.41 14.12
N GLN A 18 13.12 13.64 13.15
CA GLN A 18 14.54 13.35 12.88
C GLN A 18 15.13 14.17 11.72
N GLY A 19 14.36 15.09 11.12
CA GLY A 19 14.81 15.91 9.99
C GLY A 19 14.93 15.16 8.66
N GLY A 20 14.17 14.06 8.50
CA GLY A 20 14.10 13.30 7.25
C GLY A 20 13.55 14.15 6.09
N SER A 21 14.06 13.91 4.89
CA SER A 21 13.65 14.60 3.64
C SER A 21 13.00 13.66 2.61
N GLY A 22 12.72 12.41 3.00
CA GLY A 22 11.96 11.46 2.20
C GLY A 22 10.45 11.73 2.24
N VAL A 23 9.74 11.20 1.25
CA VAL A 23 8.27 11.13 1.26
C VAL A 23 7.87 9.65 1.30
N VAL A 24 7.22 9.23 2.38
CA VAL A 24 6.76 7.86 2.57
C VAL A 24 5.29 7.75 2.15
N ALA A 25 5.02 7.13 1.00
CA ALA A 25 3.67 7.00 0.45
C ALA A 25 3.15 5.54 0.56
N PRO A 26 1.93 5.30 1.08
CA PRO A 26 1.36 3.95 1.16
C PRO A 26 0.83 3.50 -0.21
N VAL A 27 1.45 2.47 -0.79
CA VAL A 27 0.99 1.85 -2.04
C VAL A 27 0.10 0.64 -1.74
N VAL A 28 -1.11 0.64 -2.31
CA VAL A 28 -2.06 -0.46 -2.27
C VAL A 28 -1.72 -1.46 -3.40
N SER A 29 -1.39 -2.70 -3.04
CA SER A 29 -0.91 -3.77 -3.94
C SER A 29 -1.98 -4.38 -4.88
N MET A 30 -2.98 -3.60 -5.27
CA MET A 30 -3.99 -3.95 -6.28
C MET A 30 -4.41 -2.72 -7.06
N LYS A 31 -5.05 -2.94 -8.21
CA LYS A 31 -5.61 -1.87 -9.04
C LYS A 31 -6.71 -1.08 -8.35
N ARG A 32 -6.80 0.25 -8.56
CA ARG A 32 -7.81 1.13 -7.94
C ARG A 32 -9.24 0.60 -8.09
N GLY A 33 -9.60 0.16 -9.30
CA GLY A 33 -10.93 -0.40 -9.59
C GLY A 33 -11.28 -1.70 -8.83
N ARG A 34 -10.31 -2.42 -8.25
CA ARG A 34 -10.60 -3.60 -7.40
C ARG A 34 -11.07 -3.22 -6.01
N MET A 35 -10.84 -1.98 -5.56
CA MET A 35 -11.31 -1.48 -4.27
C MET A 35 -12.85 -1.50 -4.15
N LEU A 36 -13.56 -1.44 -5.28
CA LEU A 36 -15.02 -1.65 -5.34
C LEU A 36 -15.49 -3.00 -4.77
N LYS A 37 -14.66 -4.05 -4.86
CA LYS A 37 -14.95 -5.37 -4.28
C LYS A 37 -14.50 -5.47 -2.80
N GLN A 38 -13.92 -4.41 -2.23
CA GLN A 38 -13.39 -4.33 -0.86
C GLN A 38 -14.19 -3.34 0.00
N LYS A 39 -15.53 -3.48 0.01
CA LYS A 39 -16.49 -2.56 0.67
C LYS A 39 -16.07 -2.14 2.08
N GLN A 40 -15.64 -3.08 2.91
CA GLN A 40 -15.33 -2.87 4.33
C GLN A 40 -14.18 -1.87 4.52
N ALA A 41 -13.10 -2.03 3.75
CA ALA A 41 -11.96 -1.11 3.76
C ALA A 41 -12.33 0.24 3.12
N ALA A 42 -13.12 0.24 2.04
CA ALA A 42 -13.57 1.47 1.40
C ALA A 42 -14.49 2.31 2.30
N TRP A 43 -15.39 1.66 3.05
CA TRP A 43 -16.23 2.31 4.06
C TRP A 43 -15.41 2.83 5.24
N LEU A 44 -14.48 2.03 5.78
CA LEU A 44 -13.57 2.44 6.85
C LEU A 44 -12.79 3.71 6.46
N PHE A 45 -12.26 3.78 5.23
CA PHE A 45 -11.51 4.94 4.76
C PHE A 45 -12.42 6.16 4.58
N PHE A 46 -13.60 5.99 3.98
CA PHE A 46 -14.61 7.05 3.84
C PHE A 46 -15.07 7.61 5.20
N HIS A 47 -15.41 6.74 6.14
CA HIS A 47 -15.90 7.10 7.47
C HIS A 47 -14.82 7.74 8.36
N LEU A 48 -13.54 7.47 8.13
CA LEU A 48 -12.41 8.14 8.79
C LEU A 48 -11.93 9.42 8.07
N GLY A 49 -12.56 9.81 6.96
CA GLY A 49 -12.16 10.98 6.18
C GLY A 49 -10.80 10.82 5.48
N ILE A 50 -10.37 9.60 5.18
CA ILE A 50 -9.15 9.32 4.43
C ILE A 50 -9.43 9.62 2.95
N ASP A 51 -8.74 10.63 2.43
CA ASP A 51 -8.84 10.99 1.01
C ASP A 51 -8.34 9.83 0.12
N ALA A 52 -9.22 9.33 -0.73
CA ALA A 52 -8.92 8.26 -1.66
C ALA A 52 -7.94 8.69 -2.77
N SER A 53 -7.75 10.00 -3.00
CA SER A 53 -6.74 10.54 -3.92
C SER A 53 -5.32 10.48 -3.33
N ALA A 54 -5.19 10.51 -2.00
CA ALA A 54 -3.92 10.36 -1.27
C ALA A 54 -3.46 8.89 -1.13
N LEU A 55 -4.29 7.93 -1.54
CA LEU A 55 -3.95 6.50 -1.59
C LEU A 55 -3.49 6.14 -3.01
N LEU A 56 -2.23 5.70 -3.15
CA LEU A 56 -1.68 5.22 -4.42
C LEU A 56 -2.03 3.74 -4.64
N PHE A 57 -2.50 3.38 -5.84
CA PHE A 57 -2.78 1.99 -6.21
C PHE A 57 -1.75 1.43 -7.21
N SER A 58 -1.69 0.11 -7.35
CA SER A 58 -0.63 -0.57 -8.12
C SER A 58 -0.67 -0.31 -9.62
N ASP A 59 -1.71 0.33 -10.14
CA ASP A 59 -1.85 0.78 -11.54
C ASP A 59 -1.60 2.28 -11.73
N GLU A 60 -1.12 2.98 -10.69
CA GLU A 60 -0.90 4.43 -10.68
C GLU A 60 0.56 4.83 -10.42
N VAL A 61 1.41 3.88 -10.05
CA VAL A 61 2.83 4.10 -9.74
C VAL A 61 3.70 3.46 -10.80
N ASP A 62 4.48 4.29 -11.52
CA ASP A 62 5.52 3.82 -12.44
C ASP A 62 6.75 3.32 -11.64
N LEU A 63 6.63 2.11 -11.09
CA LEU A 63 7.71 1.46 -10.34
C LEU A 63 8.95 1.23 -11.21
N GLU A 64 8.79 0.96 -12.50
CA GLU A 64 9.92 0.68 -13.41
C GLU A 64 10.73 1.95 -13.70
N GLY A 65 10.07 3.04 -14.12
CA GLY A 65 10.72 4.33 -14.34
C GLY A 65 11.39 4.89 -13.07
N LEU A 66 10.71 4.78 -11.92
CA LEU A 66 11.27 5.22 -10.63
C LEU A 66 12.47 4.38 -10.16
N MET A 67 12.46 3.07 -10.40
CA MET A 67 13.61 2.19 -10.13
C MET A 67 14.79 2.49 -11.07
N LEU A 68 14.53 2.69 -12.36
CA LEU A 68 15.55 3.06 -13.36
C LEU A 68 16.18 4.42 -13.04
N ALA A 69 15.38 5.40 -12.61
CA ALA A 69 15.83 6.70 -12.14
C ALA A 69 16.56 6.67 -10.78
N ARG A 70 16.52 5.54 -10.06
CA ARG A 70 17.02 5.37 -8.68
C ARG A 70 16.39 6.33 -7.66
N GLN A 71 15.12 6.70 -7.87
CA GLN A 71 14.38 7.66 -7.04
C GLN A 71 13.45 6.98 -6.01
N LEU A 72 13.49 5.64 -5.92
CA LEU A 72 12.55 4.85 -5.12
C LEU A 72 13.26 3.79 -4.28
N SER A 73 12.82 3.69 -3.01
CA SER A 73 13.04 2.54 -2.13
C SER A 73 11.68 1.90 -1.85
N ILE A 74 11.59 0.57 -1.92
CA ILE A 74 10.34 -0.18 -1.72
C ILE A 74 10.46 -1.01 -0.45
N LEU A 75 9.43 -0.99 0.40
CA LEU A 75 9.32 -1.83 1.59
C LEU A 75 8.01 -2.63 1.52
N VAL A 76 8.10 -3.95 1.31
CA VAL A 76 6.92 -4.83 1.26
C VAL A 76 6.49 -5.19 2.68
N ILE A 77 5.29 -4.73 3.07
CA ILE A 77 4.69 -5.02 4.37
C ILE A 77 4.45 -6.52 4.53
N GLY A 78 4.97 -7.11 5.62
CA GLY A 78 4.90 -8.53 5.94
C GLY A 78 6.06 -9.37 5.36
N GLN A 79 6.80 -8.86 4.37
CA GLN A 79 7.91 -9.56 3.72
C GLN A 79 9.28 -8.94 3.97
N ASP A 80 9.39 -7.61 3.99
CA ASP A 80 10.64 -6.90 4.31
C ASP A 80 10.58 -6.40 5.76
N VAL A 81 9.51 -5.67 6.07
CA VAL A 81 9.17 -5.05 7.36
C VAL A 81 7.92 -5.70 7.95
N LEU A 82 7.72 -5.56 9.26
CA LEU A 82 6.52 -6.07 9.98
C LEU A 82 6.26 -7.58 9.79
N LYS A 83 7.32 -8.37 9.66
CA LYS A 83 7.27 -9.84 9.56
C LYS A 83 6.54 -10.45 10.76
N THR A 84 5.45 -11.17 10.51
CA THR A 84 4.64 -11.78 11.58
C THR A 84 5.23 -13.10 12.10
N ASN A 85 6.04 -13.80 11.31
CA ASN A 85 6.59 -15.13 11.60
C ASN A 85 5.56 -16.17 12.11
N SER A 86 4.28 -16.02 11.72
CA SER A 86 3.11 -16.77 12.25
C SER A 86 2.78 -16.57 13.74
N GLU A 87 3.34 -15.54 14.39
CA GLU A 87 3.15 -15.27 15.83
C GLU A 87 1.91 -14.40 16.16
N VAL A 88 1.26 -13.81 15.16
CA VAL A 88 0.09 -12.91 15.28
C VAL A 88 -0.88 -13.13 14.11
N GLY A 89 -2.16 -12.86 14.34
CA GLY A 89 -3.21 -12.88 13.31
C GLY A 89 -3.17 -11.65 12.38
N SER A 90 -2.81 -10.47 12.89
CA SER A 90 -2.78 -9.23 12.09
C SER A 90 -1.40 -8.57 12.00
N LEU A 91 -1.11 -7.99 10.84
CA LEU A 91 0.01 -7.05 10.65
C LEU A 91 -0.16 -5.76 11.48
N CYS A 92 -1.41 -5.39 11.81
CA CYS A 92 -1.70 -4.24 12.65
C CYS A 92 -1.29 -4.48 14.11
N THR A 93 -1.32 -5.74 14.58
CA THR A 93 -0.79 -6.14 15.90
C THR A 93 0.71 -5.90 16.01
N VAL A 94 1.48 -6.20 14.95
CA VAL A 94 2.93 -5.93 14.90
C VAL A 94 3.21 -4.43 14.95
N LEU A 95 2.35 -3.61 14.32
CA LEU A 95 2.46 -2.15 14.39
C LEU A 95 2.18 -1.62 15.80
N THR A 96 1.16 -2.14 16.49
CA THR A 96 0.86 -1.74 17.86
C THR A 96 2.02 -2.09 18.81
N ASP A 97 2.54 -3.32 18.76
CA ASP A 97 3.65 -3.76 19.63
C ASP A 97 4.97 -3.02 19.34
N ASN A 98 5.28 -2.73 18.07
CA ASN A 98 6.50 -2.00 17.69
C ASN A 98 6.53 -0.53 18.14
N TYR A 99 5.36 0.10 18.34
CA TYR A 99 5.25 1.54 18.63
C TYR A 99 4.74 1.83 20.06
N CYS A 100 4.26 0.83 20.82
CA CYS A 100 3.65 1.06 22.12
C CYS A 100 4.62 1.52 23.24
N GLU A 101 5.92 1.28 23.14
CA GLU A 101 6.91 1.85 24.09
C GLU A 101 7.52 3.17 23.61
N GLU A 102 7.88 3.31 22.33
CA GLU A 102 8.65 4.48 21.85
C GLU A 102 7.82 5.59 21.18
N ALA A 103 6.50 5.39 20.98
CA ALA A 103 5.64 6.30 20.21
C ALA A 103 4.15 6.11 20.55
N TYR A 104 3.84 5.93 21.84
CA TYR A 104 2.47 5.68 22.32
C TYR A 104 1.52 6.86 22.05
N ASP A 105 2.03 8.08 22.11
CA ASP A 105 1.35 9.32 21.75
C ASP A 105 0.88 9.32 20.28
N LEU A 106 1.71 8.81 19.35
CA LEU A 106 1.28 8.61 17.96
C LEU A 106 0.16 7.56 17.87
N LEU A 107 0.23 6.47 18.63
CA LEU A 107 -0.82 5.44 18.67
C LEU A 107 -2.16 5.93 19.26
N GLU A 108 -2.15 6.95 20.12
CA GLU A 108 -3.37 7.61 20.63
C GLU A 108 -4.04 8.53 19.61
N THR A 109 -3.43 8.79 18.44
CA THR A 109 -4.06 9.53 17.34
C THR A 109 -5.37 8.84 16.91
N PRO A 110 -6.57 9.45 17.09
CA PRO A 110 -7.84 8.72 17.03
C PRO A 110 -8.10 7.94 15.74
N ASN A 111 -7.74 8.51 14.59
CA ASN A 111 -7.90 7.84 13.29
C ASN A 111 -6.90 6.69 13.10
N LEU A 112 -5.66 6.80 13.62
CA LEU A 112 -4.70 5.70 13.60
C LEU A 112 -5.15 4.58 14.54
N LYS A 113 -5.57 4.92 15.76
CA LYS A 113 -6.09 3.99 16.77
C LYS A 113 -7.27 3.18 16.22
N LYS A 114 -8.23 3.86 15.58
CA LYS A 114 -9.40 3.23 14.93
C LYS A 114 -9.05 2.45 13.66
N LEU A 115 -8.07 2.88 12.86
CA LEU A 115 -7.53 2.10 11.73
C LEU A 115 -6.90 0.80 12.21
N LEU A 116 -5.93 0.86 13.12
CA LEU A 116 -5.22 -0.32 13.64
C LEU A 116 -6.19 -1.31 14.25
N LEU A 117 -7.13 -0.83 15.09
CA LEU A 117 -8.15 -1.66 15.71
C LEU A 117 -9.03 -2.34 14.65
N ALA A 118 -9.54 -1.59 13.65
CA ALA A 118 -10.33 -2.16 12.56
C ALA A 118 -9.55 -3.22 11.75
N GLY A 119 -8.25 -3.00 11.53
CA GLY A 119 -7.37 -3.96 10.87
C GLY A 119 -7.24 -5.27 11.65
N ILE A 120 -6.95 -5.22 12.96
CA ILE A 120 -6.87 -6.42 13.79
C ILE A 120 -8.23 -7.14 13.84
N LEU A 121 -9.33 -6.41 14.04
CA LEU A 121 -10.66 -7.03 14.15
C LEU A 121 -11.12 -7.69 12.85
N LEU A 122 -10.77 -7.15 11.67
CA LEU A 122 -11.05 -7.81 10.39
C LEU A 122 -10.19 -9.07 10.19
N ASP A 123 -8.88 -8.97 10.37
CA ASP A 123 -7.95 -10.09 10.16
C ASP A 123 -8.25 -11.27 11.14
N THR A 124 -8.62 -10.96 12.39
CA THR A 124 -8.88 -11.93 13.47
C THR A 124 -10.35 -12.36 13.62
N GLN A 125 -11.25 -11.84 12.78
CA GLN A 125 -12.70 -12.00 12.90
C GLN A 125 -13.22 -11.67 14.31
N ASN A 126 -12.87 -10.49 14.83
CA ASN A 126 -13.21 -10.01 16.18
C ASN A 126 -12.66 -10.90 17.33
N LEU A 127 -11.42 -11.37 17.20
CA LEU A 127 -10.78 -12.31 18.15
C LEU A 127 -11.66 -13.56 18.43
N ASN A 128 -12.31 -14.09 17.40
CA ASN A 128 -13.23 -15.22 17.54
C ASN A 128 -12.45 -16.52 17.79
N SER A 129 -12.66 -17.16 18.94
CA SER A 129 -11.96 -18.40 19.32
C SER A 129 -12.30 -19.63 18.47
N ALA A 130 -13.36 -19.57 17.65
CA ALA A 130 -13.63 -20.57 16.61
C ALA A 130 -12.86 -20.30 15.30
N ALA A 131 -12.40 -19.07 15.07
CA ALA A 131 -11.51 -18.72 13.95
C ALA A 131 -10.06 -19.00 14.34
N LYS A 132 -9.36 -19.83 13.54
CA LYS A 132 -8.00 -20.32 13.83
C LYS A 132 -6.88 -19.27 13.67
N PHE A 133 -7.20 -17.97 13.73
CA PHE A 133 -6.38 -16.89 13.15
C PHE A 133 -6.19 -15.68 14.07
N PHE A 134 -6.01 -15.90 15.37
CA PHE A 134 -5.46 -14.89 16.29
C PHE A 134 -4.66 -15.54 17.43
N THR A 135 -3.80 -14.74 18.08
CA THR A 135 -3.01 -15.11 19.26
C THR A 135 -3.23 -14.11 20.39
N ASN A 136 -2.74 -14.41 21.60
CA ASN A 136 -2.88 -13.51 22.77
C ASN A 136 -2.37 -12.09 22.47
N LYS A 137 -1.35 -11.95 21.61
CA LYS A 137 -0.80 -10.65 21.20
C LYS A 137 -1.82 -9.78 20.45
N ASP A 138 -2.68 -10.38 19.62
CA ASP A 138 -3.76 -9.64 18.95
C ASP A 138 -4.80 -9.15 19.97
N ALA A 139 -5.06 -9.94 21.03
CA ALA A 139 -5.96 -9.54 22.12
C ALA A 139 -5.35 -8.42 22.99
N GLU A 140 -4.06 -8.51 23.32
CA GLU A 140 -3.30 -7.46 24.03
C GLU A 140 -3.26 -6.15 23.23
N ALA A 141 -3.02 -6.21 21.92
CA ALA A 141 -3.04 -5.04 21.05
C ALA A 141 -4.43 -4.41 20.95
N VAL A 142 -5.49 -5.22 20.82
CA VAL A 142 -6.88 -4.75 20.86
C VAL A 142 -7.22 -4.12 22.22
N GLN A 143 -6.73 -4.68 23.33
CA GLN A 143 -6.94 -4.12 24.66
C GLN A 143 -6.26 -2.75 24.82
N LEU A 144 -5.02 -2.58 24.33
CA LEU A 144 -4.32 -1.29 24.31
C LEU A 144 -5.09 -0.26 23.45
N LEU A 145 -5.49 -0.64 22.23
CA LEU A 145 -6.22 0.23 21.31
C LEU A 145 -7.65 0.58 21.78
N LEU A 146 -8.15 -0.07 22.85
CA LEU A 146 -9.43 0.23 23.50
C LEU A 146 -9.28 0.98 24.83
N VAL A 147 -8.06 1.32 25.27
CA VAL A 147 -7.86 2.17 26.47
C VAL A 147 -8.61 3.50 26.27
N GLY A 148 -9.44 3.86 27.26
CA GLY A 148 -10.31 5.04 27.22
C GLY A 148 -11.64 4.87 26.46
N SER A 149 -11.89 3.72 25.82
CA SER A 149 -13.11 3.46 25.04
C SER A 149 -14.23 2.79 25.86
N ALA A 150 -15.46 2.84 25.35
CA ALA A 150 -16.58 2.08 25.93
C ALA A 150 -16.37 0.55 25.78
N PRO A 151 -16.80 -0.29 26.73
CA PRO A 151 -16.61 -1.76 26.65
C PRO A 151 -17.25 -2.42 25.41
N SER A 152 -18.30 -1.82 24.85
CA SER A 152 -18.99 -2.27 23.64
C SER A 152 -18.26 -1.90 22.35
N GLN A 153 -17.36 -0.90 22.36
CA GLN A 153 -16.73 -0.29 21.19
C GLN A 153 -16.09 -1.30 20.23
N ARG A 154 -15.50 -2.37 20.76
CA ARG A 154 -14.92 -3.49 19.99
C ARG A 154 -15.94 -4.17 19.08
N HIS A 155 -17.09 -4.49 19.63
CA HIS A 155 -18.17 -5.19 18.93
C HIS A 155 -18.89 -4.23 17.99
N GLU A 156 -19.22 -3.02 18.46
CA GLU A 156 -19.86 -1.99 17.65
C GLU A 156 -19.05 -1.65 16.38
N LEU A 157 -17.73 -1.51 16.51
CA LEU A 157 -16.86 -1.25 15.35
C LEU A 157 -16.82 -2.45 14.39
N PHE A 158 -16.81 -3.68 14.91
CA PHE A 158 -16.81 -4.88 14.04
C PHE A 158 -18.15 -5.07 13.32
N GLU A 159 -19.29 -4.91 14.02
CA GLU A 159 -20.62 -4.97 13.41
C GLU A 159 -20.78 -3.89 12.33
N GLN A 160 -20.29 -2.67 12.57
CA GLN A 160 -20.22 -1.63 11.53
C GLN A 160 -19.37 -2.10 10.33
N LEU A 161 -18.13 -2.56 10.55
CA LEU A 161 -17.24 -3.05 9.47
C LEU A 161 -17.81 -4.24 8.68
N MET A 162 -18.73 -5.02 9.27
CA MET A 162 -19.41 -6.16 8.63
C MET A 162 -20.75 -5.78 7.95
N GLN A 163 -21.26 -4.57 8.16
CA GLN A 163 -22.56 -4.14 7.66
C GLN A 163 -22.58 -3.94 6.13
N ASP A 164 -23.69 -4.30 5.48
CA ASP A 164 -23.90 -3.98 4.05
C ASP A 164 -24.27 -2.50 3.88
N HIS A 165 -23.25 -1.65 3.82
CA HIS A 165 -23.39 -0.21 3.63
C HIS A 165 -24.07 0.14 2.30
N ARG A 166 -25.15 0.92 2.41
CA ARG A 166 -26.08 1.35 1.34
C ARG A 166 -26.39 2.85 1.38
N GLU A 167 -25.71 3.59 2.26
CA GLU A 167 -25.80 5.04 2.41
C GLU A 167 -25.45 5.70 1.07
N SER A 168 -26.32 6.60 0.60
CA SER A 168 -26.18 7.21 -0.73
C SER A 168 -24.86 7.96 -0.90
N THR A 169 -24.42 8.67 0.13
CA THR A 169 -23.14 9.39 0.19
C THR A 169 -21.93 8.47 0.08
N PHE A 170 -21.95 7.32 0.78
CA PHE A 170 -20.89 6.31 0.67
C PHE A 170 -20.90 5.67 -0.73
N LEU A 171 -22.07 5.26 -1.23
CA LEU A 171 -22.18 4.64 -2.56
C LEU A 171 -21.80 5.60 -3.70
N GLU A 172 -22.01 6.90 -3.54
CA GLU A 172 -21.54 7.93 -4.46
C GLU A 172 -20.01 8.10 -4.37
N ALA A 173 -19.46 8.32 -3.19
CA ALA A 173 -18.01 8.43 -2.98
C ALA A 173 -17.25 7.18 -3.47
N LEU A 174 -17.79 5.98 -3.23
CA LEU A 174 -17.26 4.71 -3.72
C LEU A 174 -17.18 4.69 -5.26
N ARG A 175 -18.19 5.21 -5.97
CA ARG A 175 -18.23 5.29 -7.43
C ARG A 175 -17.32 6.38 -8.01
N GLN A 176 -17.21 7.51 -7.32
CA GLN A 176 -16.32 8.61 -7.72
C GLN A 176 -14.85 8.21 -7.55
N ASN A 177 -14.49 7.64 -6.39
CA ASN A 177 -13.10 7.38 -6.01
C ASN A 177 -12.49 6.08 -6.56
N TYR A 178 -13.32 5.10 -6.94
CA TYR A 178 -12.86 3.78 -7.39
C TYR A 178 -13.54 3.32 -8.71
N GLY A 179 -14.34 4.18 -9.34
CA GLY A 179 -14.98 3.92 -10.64
C GLY A 179 -16.30 3.17 -10.57
N LYS A 180 -16.78 2.73 -11.73
CA LYS A 180 -18.06 2.00 -11.85
C LYS A 180 -17.85 0.50 -11.57
N PRO A 181 -18.82 -0.20 -10.96
CA PRO A 181 -18.79 -1.65 -10.91
C PRO A 181 -18.72 -2.22 -12.33
N PHE A 182 -17.93 -3.27 -12.52
CA PHE A 182 -17.92 -4.01 -13.78
C PHE A 182 -19.26 -4.74 -13.93
N ASN A 183 -20.00 -4.45 -15.00
CA ASN A 183 -21.06 -5.34 -15.47
C ASN A 183 -20.36 -6.61 -15.99
N GLU A 184 -20.64 -7.77 -15.39
CA GLU A 184 -19.99 -9.03 -15.79
C GLU A 184 -20.60 -9.63 -17.08
N ASP A 185 -21.56 -8.93 -17.71
CA ASP A 185 -22.24 -9.29 -18.97
C ASP A 185 -21.33 -9.23 -20.22
N ASN A 186 -20.15 -8.59 -20.15
CA ASN A 186 -19.29 -8.35 -21.32
C ASN A 186 -18.21 -9.43 -21.54
N TYR A 187 -18.60 -10.71 -21.48
CA TYR A 187 -17.81 -11.84 -21.95
C TYR A 187 -18.34 -12.32 -23.33
N GLY A 188 -18.19 -11.49 -24.37
CA GLY A 188 -18.59 -11.85 -25.72
C GLY A 188 -18.15 -10.85 -26.79
N SER A 189 -17.14 -11.22 -27.59
CA SER A 189 -16.44 -10.35 -28.56
C SER A 189 -15.64 -9.21 -27.90
N GLY A 190 -14.48 -8.80 -28.39
CA GLY A 190 -13.68 -9.26 -29.53
C GLY A 190 -12.40 -8.43 -29.61
N GLU A 191 -11.42 -8.85 -30.40
CA GLU A 191 -10.11 -8.18 -30.44
C GLU A 191 -10.15 -6.79 -31.10
N SER A 192 -9.10 -6.02 -30.83
CA SER A 192 -8.66 -4.83 -31.60
C SER A 192 -9.59 -3.61 -31.64
N ARG A 193 -9.21 -2.58 -30.87
CA ARG A 193 -9.12 -1.23 -31.45
C ARG A 193 -7.96 -0.42 -30.86
N GLU A 194 -7.19 0.18 -31.76
CA GLU A 194 -5.97 0.91 -31.43
C GLU A 194 -6.24 2.27 -30.77
N GLN A 195 -5.31 2.62 -29.89
CA GLN A 195 -4.71 3.95 -29.72
C GLN A 195 -5.22 5.04 -30.70
N ARG A 196 -6.05 5.96 -30.20
CA ARG A 196 -6.31 7.25 -30.85
C ARG A 196 -5.92 8.42 -29.96
N THR A 197 -4.76 8.99 -30.27
CA THR A 197 -4.38 10.33 -29.81
C THR A 197 -5.34 11.38 -30.36
N SER A 198 -5.62 12.40 -29.55
CA SER A 198 -6.52 13.49 -29.90
C SER A 198 -5.80 14.59 -30.69
N THR A 199 -5.97 14.58 -32.03
CA THR A 199 -5.60 15.73 -32.88
C THR A 199 -6.82 16.23 -33.66
N THR A 200 -6.97 17.55 -33.73
CA THR A 200 -8.12 18.20 -34.39
C THR A 200 -7.62 19.41 -35.17
N LYS A 201 -7.72 19.31 -36.52
CA LYS A 201 -8.13 20.36 -37.51
C LYS A 201 -7.48 21.76 -37.37
N SER A 202 -6.90 22.39 -38.39
CA SER A 202 -6.76 22.15 -39.85
C SER A 202 -5.52 22.98 -40.35
N ALA A 203 -5.17 23.21 -41.63
CA ALA A 203 -5.84 23.02 -42.92
C ALA A 203 -4.89 23.01 -44.14
N SER A 204 -5.37 22.38 -45.23
CA SER A 204 -5.22 22.80 -46.65
C SER A 204 -3.88 22.63 -47.42
N ILE A 205 -4.06 22.55 -48.74
CA ILE A 205 -3.11 22.62 -49.87
C ILE A 205 -2.33 21.34 -50.25
N SER A 206 -2.27 21.12 -51.56
CA SER A 206 -1.76 19.97 -52.34
C SER A 206 -1.77 20.40 -53.83
N PRO A 207 -1.04 19.76 -54.78
CA PRO A 207 0.08 18.81 -54.69
C PRO A 207 1.36 19.32 -55.40
N GLN A 208 2.48 18.57 -55.31
CA GLN A 208 3.34 18.32 -56.47
C GLN A 208 4.25 17.10 -56.28
N GLU A 209 4.52 16.37 -57.37
CA GLU A 209 5.57 15.34 -57.47
C GLU A 209 6.94 16.00 -57.77
N VAL A 210 8.05 15.27 -57.59
CA VAL A 210 9.07 15.02 -58.65
C VAL A 210 10.27 14.18 -58.12
N ASN A 211 10.56 13.10 -58.85
CA ASN A 211 11.81 12.35 -59.07
C ASN A 211 12.85 12.07 -57.96
N ILE A 212 13.21 10.77 -57.90
CA ILE A 212 14.46 10.21 -57.36
C ILE A 212 15.60 10.43 -58.40
N PRO A 213 16.88 10.54 -57.98
CA PRO A 213 17.86 9.57 -58.49
C PRO A 213 18.87 9.04 -57.44
N THR A 214 19.31 7.79 -57.66
CA THR A 214 20.25 7.00 -56.83
C THR A 214 21.72 7.33 -57.03
N THR A 215 22.55 7.13 -55.99
CA THR A 215 23.98 6.67 -56.00
C THR A 215 24.46 6.58 -54.52
N ALA A 216 25.50 5.84 -54.09
CA ALA A 216 26.22 4.65 -54.59
C ALA A 216 26.91 3.93 -53.38
N LYS A 217 27.49 2.74 -53.58
CA LYS A 217 28.14 1.92 -52.51
C LYS A 217 29.56 2.38 -52.17
N GLN A 218 30.01 2.26 -50.91
CA GLN A 218 31.43 2.06 -50.54
C GLN A 218 31.63 1.47 -49.11
N LYS A 219 32.68 0.65 -48.95
CA LYS A 219 33.22 0.03 -47.70
C LYS A 219 34.61 -0.56 -48.03
N PRO A 220 35.69 -0.29 -47.25
CA PRO A 220 36.17 -1.16 -46.14
C PRO A 220 36.64 -0.30 -44.92
N THR A 221 37.39 -0.73 -43.88
CA THR A 221 38.18 -1.96 -43.55
C THR A 221 37.96 -2.32 -42.02
N PRO A 222 38.90 -2.78 -41.13
CA PRO A 222 38.52 -3.28 -39.77
C PRO A 222 39.33 -2.75 -38.55
N ALA A 223 38.96 -3.25 -37.35
CA ALA A 223 39.76 -3.41 -36.11
C ALA A 223 40.11 -2.15 -35.27
N PRO A 224 40.35 -2.24 -33.93
CA PRO A 224 40.57 -3.44 -33.10
C PRO A 224 39.63 -3.60 -31.86
N ALA A 225 39.98 -4.54 -30.97
CA ALA A 225 39.40 -4.81 -29.64
C ALA A 225 40.53 -5.41 -28.73
N PRO A 226 40.33 -5.73 -27.43
CA PRO A 226 39.19 -5.49 -26.53
C PRO A 226 39.58 -4.81 -25.18
N ALA A 227 38.61 -4.61 -24.28
CA ALA A 227 38.84 -4.39 -22.84
C ALA A 227 37.65 -4.96 -22.00
N PRO A 228 37.82 -5.31 -20.71
CA PRO A 228 36.83 -6.11 -19.97
C PRO A 228 35.68 -5.30 -19.35
N ALA A 229 34.54 -5.95 -19.15
CA ALA A 229 33.46 -5.40 -18.33
C ALA A 229 33.83 -5.42 -16.83
N PRO A 230 33.55 -4.35 -16.06
CA PRO A 230 33.78 -4.34 -14.62
C PRO A 230 32.71 -5.20 -13.91
N THR A 231 33.15 -6.18 -13.13
CA THR A 231 32.28 -7.02 -12.31
C THR A 231 31.50 -6.18 -11.29
N LEU A 232 30.17 -6.22 -11.33
CA LEU A 232 29.33 -5.60 -10.31
C LEU A 232 29.47 -6.36 -8.98
N ALA A 233 30.30 -5.84 -8.09
CA ALA A 233 30.28 -6.24 -6.69
C ALA A 233 28.91 -5.87 -6.07
N PRO A 234 28.34 -6.70 -5.18
CA PRO A 234 27.05 -6.39 -4.55
C PRO A 234 27.19 -5.13 -3.69
N VAL A 235 26.45 -4.08 -4.05
CA VAL A 235 26.42 -2.83 -3.27
C VAL A 235 25.82 -3.15 -1.90
N LYS A 236 26.60 -2.88 -0.86
CA LYS A 236 26.23 -3.13 0.53
C LYS A 236 24.95 -2.37 0.86
N ALA A 237 23.89 -3.08 1.21
CA ALA A 237 22.69 -2.45 1.76
C ALA A 237 23.08 -1.62 2.99
N GLN A 238 22.55 -0.39 3.10
CA GLN A 238 22.66 0.35 4.36
C GLN A 238 21.86 -0.42 5.41
N GLU A 239 22.51 -0.69 6.54
CA GLU A 239 21.84 -1.29 7.69
C GLU A 239 20.87 -0.26 8.28
N ILE A 240 19.61 -0.29 7.82
CA ILE A 240 18.48 0.06 8.68
C ILE A 240 18.64 -0.87 9.89
N ALA A 241 19.08 -0.31 11.02
CA ALA A 241 19.69 -1.09 12.09
C ALA A 241 18.76 -2.22 12.52
N SER A 242 19.24 -3.46 12.45
CA SER A 242 18.50 -4.64 12.89
C SER A 242 18.42 -4.68 14.42
N ARG A 243 17.63 -3.76 15.00
CA ARG A 243 17.29 -3.71 16.43
C ARG A 243 16.77 -5.10 16.82
N GLY A 244 17.55 -5.76 17.66
CA GLY A 244 17.61 -7.21 17.64
C GLY A 244 16.41 -7.90 18.28
N LYS A 245 16.02 -9.03 17.67
CA LYS A 245 15.21 -10.12 18.27
C LYS A 245 13.97 -9.62 19.05
N ASN A 246 12.89 -9.34 18.32
CA ASN A 246 11.58 -8.90 18.82
C ASN A 246 11.24 -9.46 20.21
N LYS A 247 11.44 -8.64 21.25
CA LYS A 247 10.86 -8.89 22.57
C LYS A 247 9.52 -8.19 22.57
N PHE A 248 8.44 -8.95 22.51
CA PHE A 248 7.09 -8.39 22.46
C PHE A 248 6.82 -7.61 23.75
N PHE A 249 6.48 -6.34 23.61
CA PHE A 249 6.42 -5.36 24.70
C PHE A 249 5.03 -5.26 25.31
N LEU A 250 3.97 -5.57 24.55
CA LEU A 250 2.62 -5.68 25.09
C LEU A 250 2.55 -6.67 26.28
N ALA A 251 3.20 -7.82 26.16
CA ALA A 251 3.28 -8.84 27.22
C ALA A 251 3.97 -8.34 28.51
N LYS A 252 4.84 -7.34 28.43
CA LYS A 252 5.46 -6.65 29.59
C LYS A 252 4.46 -5.68 30.23
N TRP A 253 3.66 -4.97 29.43
CA TRP A 253 2.63 -4.04 29.94
C TRP A 253 1.46 -4.78 30.62
N PHE A 254 1.00 -5.89 30.04
CA PHE A 254 -0.07 -6.72 30.59
C PHE A 254 0.38 -7.77 31.63
N GLY A 255 1.67 -7.79 31.99
CA GLY A 255 2.19 -8.56 33.13
C GLY A 255 2.44 -10.05 32.88
N PHE A 256 2.50 -10.50 31.62
CA PHE A 256 2.73 -11.89 31.22
C PHE A 256 4.20 -12.22 30.88
N GLY A 257 5.13 -11.26 31.05
CA GLY A 257 6.56 -11.50 30.90
C GLY A 257 7.07 -12.60 31.85
N SER A 258 7.80 -13.58 31.32
CA SER A 258 8.38 -14.66 32.12
C SER A 258 9.34 -14.13 33.19
N LYS A 259 9.34 -14.83 34.34
CA LYS A 259 10.47 -14.84 35.27
C LYS A 259 11.63 -15.64 34.68
#